data_AF-A0A6V7LNB9-F1
#
_entry.id   AF-A0A6V7LNB9-F1
#
_cell.length_a   1.000
_cell.length_b   1.000
_cell.length_c   1.000
_cell.angle_alpha   90.00
_cell.angle_beta   90.00
_cell.angle_gamma   90.00
#
_symmetry.space_group_name_H-M   'P 1'
#
loop_
_entity.id
_entity.type
_entity.pdbx_description
1 polymer ?
#
loop_
_entity_poly.entity_id
_entity_poly.type
_entity_poly.pdbx_seq_one_letter_code
_entity_poly.pdbx_strand_id
1 'polypeptide(L)' 'EFYGSDDPEKVARIKDLYKELELPKIYDAYREESYNCITNDIEKLSDRLPRNLFSELLLKAHQQGYA' A
#
# COMPACT_ATOMS: atom_id res chain seq x y z
N GLU A 1 25.35 -2.34 2.11
CA GLU A 1 26.13 -1.96 3.31
C GLU A 1 25.37 -1.11 4.35
N PHE A 2 24.14 -0.65 4.07
CA PHE A 2 23.37 0.19 5.02
C PHE A 2 21.98 -0.35 5.39
N TYR A 3 21.50 -1.36 4.66
CA TYR A 3 20.21 -2.00 4.92
C TYR A 3 20.36 -3.06 6.02
N GLY A 4 19.51 -3.02 7.05
CA GLY A 4 19.59 -3.93 8.19
C GLY A 4 20.63 -3.57 9.25
N SER A 5 21.14 -2.33 9.24
CA SER A 5 21.97 -1.78 10.32
C SER A 5 21.09 -1.02 11.31
N ASP A 6 21.38 -1.13 12.60
CA ASP A 6 20.68 -0.44 13.71
C ASP A 6 21.12 1.03 13.86
N ASP A 7 22.19 1.39 13.15
CA ASP A 7 22.81 2.70 13.22
C ASP A 7 21.88 3.79 12.65
N PRO A 8 21.55 4.84 13.44
CA PRO A 8 20.57 5.83 13.06
C PRO A 8 20.99 6.67 11.84
N GLU A 9 22.29 6.87 11.61
CA GLU A 9 22.78 7.61 10.45
C GLU A 9 22.59 6.82 9.16
N LYS A 10 22.80 5.49 9.22
CA LYS A 10 22.57 4.59 8.09
C LYS A 10 21.08 4.49 7.75
N VAL A 11 20.21 4.42 8.76
CA VAL A 11 18.76 4.45 8.58
C VAL A 11 18.31 5.78 7.97
N ALA A 12 18.84 6.91 8.44
CA ALA A 12 18.53 8.22 7.88
C ALA A 12 18.93 8.31 6.40
N ARG A 13 20.11 7.80 6.04
CA ARG A 13 20.59 7.78 4.64
C ARG A 13 19.68 6.95 3.72
N ILE A 14 19.20 5.80 4.19
CA ILE A 14 18.24 4.97 3.43
C ILE A 14 16.89 5.67 3.28
N LYS A 15 16.38 6.31 4.34
CA LYS A 15 15.13 7.08 4.26
C LYS A 15 15.24 8.27 3.30
N ASP A 16 16.41 8.90 3.22
CA ASP A 16 16.66 9.99 2.29
C ASP A 16 16.67 9.48 0.83
N LEU A 17 17.38 8.38 0.58
CA LEU A 17 17.36 7.69 -0.72
C LEU A 17 15.95 7.32 -1.16
N TYR A 18 15.09 6.88 -0.23
CA TYR A 18 13.69 6.57 -0.53
C TYR A 18 12.87 7.79 -0.95
N LYS A 19 13.17 8.97 -0.41
CA LYS A 19 12.56 10.22 -0.84
C LYS A 19 13.09 10.66 -2.21
N GLU A 20 14.40 10.53 -2.44
CA GLU A 20 15.04 10.84 -3.73
C GLU A 20 14.47 9.98 -4.87
N LEU A 21 14.21 8.70 -4.59
CA LEU A 21 13.58 7.77 -5.53
C LEU A 21 12.06 7.98 -5.69
N GLU A 22 11.49 8.99 -5.01
CA GLU A 22 10.06 9.26 -4.99
C GLU A 22 9.21 8.03 -4.59
N LEU A 23 9.77 7.10 -3.80
CA LEU A 23 9.07 5.88 -3.37
C LEU A 23 7.74 6.17 -2.68
N PRO A 24 7.57 7.22 -1.85
CA PRO A 24 6.26 7.57 -1.31
C PRO A 24 5.23 7.78 -2.40
N LYS A 25 5.59 8.54 -3.45
CA LYS A 25 4.71 8.86 -4.58
C LYS A 25 4.42 7.64 -5.46
N ILE A 26 5.44 6.82 -5.72
CA ILE A 26 5.27 5.56 -6.47
C ILE A 26 4.33 4.62 -5.71
N TYR A 27 4.50 4.54 -4.39
CA TYR A 27 3.67 3.71 -3.54
C TYR A 27 2.23 4.24 -3.44
N ASP A 28 2.00 5.56 -3.35
CA ASP A 28 0.66 6.15 -3.42
C ASP A 28 -0.04 5.81 -4.74
N ALA A 29 0.65 5.96 -5.88
CA ALA A 29 0.11 5.61 -7.18
C ALA A 29 -0.21 4.11 -7.29
N TYR A 30 0.70 3.24 -6.83
CA TYR A 30 0.49 1.79 -6.80
C TYR A 30 -0.66 1.41 -5.87
N ARG A 31 -0.82 2.08 -4.73
CA ARG A 31 -1.90 1.85 -3.76
C ARG A 31 -3.25 2.18 -4.38
N GLU A 32 -3.38 3.33 -5.04
CA GLU A 32 -4.61 3.74 -5.73
C GLU A 32 -4.95 2.77 -6.87
N GLU A 33 -3.97 2.40 -7.69
CA GLU A 33 -4.14 1.42 -8.76
C GLU A 33 -4.60 0.06 -8.20
N SER A 34 -3.95 -0.42 -7.15
CA SER A 34 -4.30 -1.68 -6.48
C SER A 34 -5.72 -1.63 -5.90
N TYR A 35 -6.11 -0.51 -5.28
CA TYR A 35 -7.45 -0.33 -4.75
C TYR A 35 -8.51 -0.40 -5.85
N ASN A 36 -8.26 0.26 -6.98
CA ASN A 36 -9.16 0.24 -8.14
C ASN A 36 -9.24 -1.15 -8.78
N CYS A 37 -8.11 -1.84 -8.93
CA CYS A 37 -8.06 -3.22 -9.43
C CYS A 37 -8.89 -4.16 -8.55
N ILE A 38 -8.65 -4.15 -7.23
CA ILE A 38 -9.35 -5.03 -6.28
C ILE A 38 -10.84 -4.70 -6.24
N THR A 39 -11.22 -3.42 -6.29
CA THR A 39 -12.63 -3.00 -6.35
C THR A 39 -13.32 -3.56 -7.59
N ASN A 40 -12.70 -3.42 -8.76
CA ASN A 40 -13.21 -3.96 -10.02
C ASN A 40 -13.30 -5.50 -10.00
N ASP A 41 -12.34 -6.18 -9.36
CA ASP A 41 -12.43 -7.63 -9.16
C ASP A 41 -13.59 -8.02 -8.24
N ILE A 42 -13.84 -7.26 -7.16
CA ILE A 42 -14.98 -7.46 -6.27
C ILE A 42 -16.31 -7.26 -7.03
N GLU A 43 -16.40 -6.26 -7.90
CA GLU A 43 -17.59 -6.03 -8.73
C GLU A 43 -17.86 -7.17 -9.72
N LYS A 44 -16.80 -7.81 -10.22
CA LYS A 44 -16.89 -8.99 -11.10
C LYS A 44 -17.21 -10.29 -10.36
N LEU A 45 -17.18 -10.31 -9.03
CA LEU A 45 -17.53 -11.49 -8.26
C LEU A 45 -18.99 -11.86 -8.50
N SER A 46 -19.20 -13.13 -8.83
CA SER A 46 -20.53 -13.73 -8.95
C SER A 46 -21.33 -13.53 -7.66
N ASP A 47 -22.65 -13.38 -7.78
CA ASP A 47 -23.59 -13.08 -6.69
C ASP A 47 -23.60 -14.09 -5.53
N ARG A 48 -22.86 -15.19 -5.68
CA ARG A 48 -22.64 -16.21 -4.63
C ARG A 48 -21.71 -15.75 -3.50
N LEU A 49 -20.98 -14.65 -3.69
CA LEU A 49 -20.06 -14.10 -2.69
C LEU A 49 -20.53 -12.70 -2.24
N PRO A 50 -20.52 -12.41 -0.92
CA PRO A 50 -20.95 -11.12 -0.41
C PRO A 50 -19.92 -10.04 -0.76
N ARG A 51 -20.14 -9.33 -1.88
CA ARG A 51 -19.28 -8.23 -2.36
C ARG A 51 -19.03 -7.18 -1.27
N ASN A 52 -20.06 -6.87 -0.48
CA ASN A 52 -19.98 -5.94 0.65
C ASN A 52 -18.90 -6.32 1.67
N LEU A 53 -18.74 -7.61 1.99
CA LEU A 53 -17.71 -8.07 2.94
C LEU A 53 -16.31 -7.76 2.42
N PHE A 54 -16.05 -7.99 1.13
CA PHE A 54 -14.76 -7.72 0.52
C PHE A 54 -14.48 -6.21 0.43
N SER A 55 -15.50 -5.40 0.13
CA SER A 55 -15.39 -3.94 0.14
C SER A 55 -15.06 -3.39 1.53
N GLU A 56 -15.69 -3.91 2.58
CA GLU A 56 -15.38 -3.50 3.97
C GLU A 56 -13.96 -3.89 4.40
N LEU A 57 -13.47 -5.08 4.00
CA LEU A 57 -12.11 -5.50 4.26
C LEU A 57 -11.08 -4.63 3.51
N LEU A 58 -11.36 -4.29 2.25
CA LEU A 58 -10.50 -3.41 1.45
C LEU A 58 -10.43 -2.01 2.06
N LEU A 59 -11.56 -1.44 2.49
CA LEU A 59 -11.61 -0.14 3.15
C LEU A 59 -10.81 -0.14 4.45
N LYS A 60 -10.94 -1.20 5.26
CA LYS A 60 -10.19 -1.35 6.51
C LYS A 60 -8.69 -1.42 6.28
N ALA A 61 -8.24 -2.18 5.28
CA ALA A 61 -6.83 -2.28 4.90
C ALA A 61 -6.28 -0.93 4.40
N HIS A 62 -7.08 -0.17 3.64
CA HIS A 62 -6.71 1.15 3.16
C HIS A 62 -6.55 2.17 4.31
N GLN A 63 -7.46 2.16 5.29
CA GLN A 63 -7.40 3.05 6.46
C GLN A 63 -6.24 2.75 7.41
N GLN A 64 -5.84 1.48 7.55
CA GLN A 64 -4.69 1.09 8.39
C GLN A 64 -3.34 1.59 7.84
N GLY A 65 -3.27 1.89 6.54
CA GLY A 65 -2.08 2.44 5.89
C GLY A 65 -1.86 3.94 6.08
N TYR A 66 -2.69 4.62 6.89
CA TYR A 66 -2.60 6.05 7.24
C TYR A 66 -2.36 6.30 8.75
N ALA A 67 -2.19 5.23 9.54
CA ALA A 67 -1.89 5.31 10.98
C ALA A 67 -0.40 5.44 11.27
#